data_AF-A0A971L5U4-F1
#
_entry.id   AF-A0A971L5U4-F1
#
_cell.length_a   1.000
_cell.length_b   1.000
_cell.length_c   1.000
_cell.angle_alpha   90.00
_cell.angle_beta   90.00
_cell.angle_gamma   90.00
#
_symmetry.space_group_name_H-M   'P 1'
#
loop_
_entity.id
_entity.type
_entity.pdbx_description
1 polymer ?
#
loop_
_entity_poly.entity_id
_entity_poly.type
_entity_poly.pdbx_seq_one_letter_code
_entity_poly.pdbx_strand_id
1 'polypeptide(L)'
;MIAAKDGVIKEILVISGEKRVEVGDTVRAGEVLISGLIMSQLPEPELGQTGVSPSPEVQARLVRARGIVRARVWYEKVQEFSCRQVRELPTGQKMTAVLLHTPDRSFILKGPSRPPYKNYQQERQIFALPSWRNFTFPVELELVTYTEIQLWQQQLGYEEAVKIAANQALLELKARLPAGVSISGQKITPLSEPGAETARVRVWLEVEEDIDKVVPLNGTG
;
A
#
# COMPACT_ATOMS: atom_id res chain seq x y z
N MET A 1 -19.66 -6.62 15.85
CA MET A 1 -18.67 -5.65 15.34
C MET A 1 -17.29 -6.19 15.68
N ILE A 2 -16.39 -6.25 14.71
CA ILE A 2 -15.07 -6.87 14.85
C ILE A 2 -13.95 -5.85 14.60
N ALA A 3 -12.73 -6.19 15.00
CA ALA A 3 -11.54 -5.43 14.68
C ALA A 3 -11.20 -5.55 13.19
N ALA A 4 -10.95 -4.43 12.53
CA ALA A 4 -10.45 -4.38 11.15
C ALA A 4 -8.95 -4.66 11.07
N LYS A 5 -8.20 -4.36 12.14
CA LYS A 5 -6.74 -4.42 12.24
C LYS A 5 -6.32 -4.88 13.61
N ASP A 6 -5.08 -5.38 13.69
CA ASP A 6 -4.40 -5.64 14.95
C ASP A 6 -4.08 -4.31 15.64
N GLY A 7 -4.17 -4.25 16.97
CA GLY A 7 -3.87 -3.03 17.70
C GLY A 7 -4.12 -3.13 19.21
N VAL A 8 -3.80 -2.05 19.92
CA VAL A 8 -4.09 -1.91 21.35
C VAL A 8 -5.21 -0.91 21.55
N ILE A 9 -6.29 -1.31 22.21
CA ILE A 9 -7.50 -0.50 22.39
C ILE A 9 -7.18 0.74 23.23
N LYS A 10 -7.60 1.91 22.73
CA LYS A 10 -7.40 3.22 23.37
C LYS A 10 -8.71 3.85 23.83
N GLU A 11 -9.77 3.69 23.06
CA GLU A 11 -11.08 4.28 23.34
C GLU A 11 -12.19 3.34 22.85
N ILE A 12 -13.25 3.22 23.64
CA ILE A 12 -14.44 2.43 23.32
C ILE A 12 -15.67 3.29 23.61
N LEU A 13 -16.46 3.58 22.57
CA LEU A 13 -17.78 4.17 22.70
C LEU A 13 -18.84 3.18 22.19
N VAL A 14 -19.67 2.66 23.09
CA VAL A 14 -20.75 1.72 22.73
C VAL A 14 -22.05 2.49 22.57
N ILE A 15 -22.68 2.35 21.39
CA ILE A 15 -24.01 2.91 21.12
C ILE A 15 -25.08 1.82 21.26
N SER A 16 -24.80 0.60 20.79
CA SER A 16 -25.69 -0.55 20.91
C SER A 16 -24.89 -1.85 20.86
N GLY A 17 -25.29 -2.83 21.69
CA GLY A 17 -24.58 -4.09 21.87
C GLY A 17 -23.83 -4.14 23.21
N GLU A 18 -23.10 -5.23 23.42
CA GLU A 18 -22.31 -5.49 24.62
C GLU A 18 -20.82 -5.44 24.28
N LYS A 19 -20.03 -4.62 24.98
CA LYS A 19 -18.57 -4.60 24.79
C LYS A 19 -17.96 -5.95 25.17
N ARG A 20 -16.96 -6.40 24.42
CA ARG A 20 -16.22 -7.66 24.68
C ARG A 20 -14.73 -7.45 24.94
N VAL A 21 -14.27 -6.20 24.85
CA VAL A 21 -12.88 -5.78 25.08
C VAL A 21 -12.85 -4.55 25.99
N GLU A 22 -11.70 -4.27 26.57
CA GLU A 22 -11.42 -3.14 27.43
C GLU A 22 -10.27 -2.27 26.91
N VAL A 23 -10.16 -1.05 27.43
CA VAL A 23 -9.06 -0.15 27.09
C VAL A 23 -7.75 -0.75 27.62
N GLY A 24 -6.75 -0.85 26.74
CA GLY A 24 -5.48 -1.52 27.03
C GLY A 24 -5.37 -2.93 26.45
N ASP A 25 -6.47 -3.55 26.02
CA ASP A 25 -6.45 -4.87 25.42
C ASP A 25 -5.73 -4.86 24.06
N THR A 26 -4.99 -5.93 23.78
CA THR A 26 -4.44 -6.17 22.45
C THR A 26 -5.41 -7.05 21.67
N VAL A 27 -5.88 -6.55 20.52
CA VAL A 27 -6.83 -7.26 19.66
C VAL A 27 -6.18 -7.64 18.34
N ARG A 28 -6.69 -8.71 17.72
CA ARG A 28 -6.34 -9.09 16.34
C ARG A 28 -7.47 -8.75 15.37
N ALA A 29 -7.13 -8.50 14.12
CA ALA A 29 -8.08 -8.35 13.04
C ALA A 29 -9.03 -9.57 13.00
N GLY A 30 -10.33 -9.32 13.00
CA GLY A 30 -11.37 -10.36 13.10
C GLY A 30 -11.96 -10.55 14.49
N GLU A 31 -11.30 -10.08 15.55
CA GLU A 31 -11.75 -10.27 16.93
C GLU A 31 -13.00 -9.45 17.26
N VAL A 32 -13.89 -10.00 18.09
CA VAL A 32 -15.16 -9.34 18.43
C VAL A 32 -14.93 -8.22 19.43
N LEU A 33 -15.23 -6.98 19.02
CA LEU A 33 -15.13 -5.80 19.87
C LEU A 33 -16.44 -5.52 20.61
N ILE A 34 -17.55 -5.55 19.88
CA ILE A 34 -18.90 -5.36 20.42
C ILE A 34 -19.81 -6.47 19.88
N SER A 35 -20.40 -7.23 20.78
CA SER A 35 -21.39 -8.27 20.51
C SER A 35 -22.77 -7.66 20.27
N GLY A 36 -23.48 -8.18 19.26
CA GLY A 36 -24.90 -7.89 19.08
C GLY A 36 -25.81 -8.75 19.95
N LEU A 37 -25.28 -9.81 20.56
CA LEU A 37 -25.99 -10.64 21.53
C LEU A 37 -25.76 -10.06 22.92
N ILE A 38 -26.83 -9.59 23.55
CA ILE A 38 -26.83 -9.09 24.93
C ILE A 38 -27.47 -10.16 25.81
N MET A 39 -26.75 -10.59 26.84
CA MET A 39 -27.29 -11.51 27.85
C MET A 39 -27.71 -10.71 29.09
N SER A 40 -28.98 -10.75 29.46
CA SER A 40 -29.46 -10.12 30.70
C SER A 40 -29.83 -11.20 31.72
N GLN A 41 -29.25 -11.11 32.92
CA GLN A 41 -29.73 -11.84 34.09
C GLN A 41 -30.83 -10.98 34.72
N LEU A 42 -32.04 -11.52 34.84
CA LEU A 42 -33.08 -10.85 35.62
C LEU A 42 -32.65 -10.77 37.09
N PRO A 43 -33.04 -9.69 37.82
CA PRO A 43 -32.83 -9.65 39.26
C PRO A 43 -33.47 -10.86 39.92
N GLU A 44 -32.78 -11.42 40.92
CA GLU A 44 -33.35 -12.47 41.76
C GLU A 44 -34.70 -12.00 42.31
N PRO A 45 -35.75 -12.83 42.24
CA PRO A 45 -37.05 -12.45 42.80
C PRO A 45 -36.87 -12.12 44.28
N GLU A 46 -37.42 -10.98 44.70
CA GLU A 46 -37.36 -10.54 46.10
C GLU A 46 -37.87 -11.66 47.01
N LEU A 47 -37.08 -11.96 48.05
CA LEU A 47 -37.32 -13.05 48.99
C LEU A 47 -38.67 -12.82 49.72
N GLY A 48 -39.74 -13.42 49.21
CA GLY A 48 -41.07 -13.25 49.79
C GLY A 48 -42.22 -14.02 49.15
N GLN A 49 -42.04 -14.57 47.95
CA GLN A 49 -43.09 -15.36 47.29
C GLN A 49 -42.80 -16.85 47.44
N THR A 50 -43.62 -17.50 48.25
CA THR A 50 -43.63 -18.95 48.45
C THR A 50 -44.21 -19.61 47.20
N GLY A 51 -43.38 -20.41 46.52
CA GLY A 51 -43.84 -21.36 45.50
C GLY A 51 -43.20 -21.14 44.13
N VAL A 52 -42.44 -22.16 43.71
CA VAL A 52 -41.75 -22.30 42.42
C VAL A 52 -40.50 -21.43 42.28
N SER A 53 -39.31 -22.03 42.39
CA SER A 53 -38.08 -21.42 41.88
C SER A 53 -38.22 -21.17 40.39
N PRO A 54 -38.26 -19.92 39.89
CA PRO A 54 -37.85 -19.70 38.53
C PRO A 54 -36.32 -19.84 38.52
N SER A 55 -35.80 -20.74 37.69
CA SER A 55 -34.41 -20.63 37.28
C SER A 55 -34.21 -19.20 36.75
N PRO A 56 -33.11 -18.48 37.05
CA PRO A 56 -32.90 -17.17 36.46
C PRO A 56 -32.93 -17.32 34.93
N GLU A 57 -34.02 -16.88 34.30
CA GLU A 57 -34.20 -16.96 32.87
C GLU A 57 -33.23 -15.95 32.23
N VAL A 58 -32.13 -16.45 31.65
CA VAL A 58 -31.23 -15.62 30.87
C VAL A 58 -31.93 -15.26 29.58
N GLN A 59 -32.42 -14.02 29.49
CA GLN A 59 -33.01 -13.53 28.24
C GLN A 59 -31.90 -13.03 27.32
N ALA A 60 -31.77 -13.68 26.17
CA ALA A 60 -30.86 -13.28 25.10
C ALA A 60 -31.57 -12.30 24.17
N ARG A 61 -31.05 -11.07 24.06
CA ARG A 61 -31.55 -10.05 23.14
C ARG A 61 -30.57 -9.84 22.01
N LEU A 62 -31.07 -9.88 20.77
CA LEU A 62 -30.29 -9.58 19.58
C LEU A 62 -30.46 -8.11 19.18
N VAL A 63 -29.35 -7.41 19.03
CA VAL A 63 -29.28 -6.03 18.53
C VAL A 63 -28.21 -5.90 17.46
N ARG A 64 -28.31 -4.84 16.65
CA ARG A 64 -27.23 -4.48 15.74
C ARG A 64 -26.12 -3.78 16.53
N ALA A 65 -24.97 -4.43 16.64
CA ALA A 65 -23.80 -3.84 17.28
C ALA A 65 -23.39 -2.53 16.59
N ARG A 66 -23.30 -1.43 17.35
CA ARG A 66 -22.88 -0.10 16.90
C ARG A 66 -22.01 0.55 17.97
N GLY A 67 -20.92 1.16 17.55
CA GLY A 67 -20.01 1.89 18.42
C GLY A 67 -18.83 2.42 17.62
N ILE A 68 -17.92 3.08 18.31
CA ILE A 68 -16.61 3.51 17.80
C ILE A 68 -15.57 2.85 18.68
N VAL A 69 -14.57 2.21 18.07
CA VAL A 69 -13.44 1.63 18.81
C VAL A 69 -12.16 2.10 18.17
N ARG A 70 -11.41 2.90 18.92
CA ARG A 70 -10.09 3.39 18.51
C ARG A 70 -9.01 2.54 19.11
N ALA A 71 -8.01 2.24 18.30
CA ALA A 71 -6.84 1.53 18.72
C ALA A 71 -5.58 2.22 18.22
N ARG A 72 -4.52 2.00 18.98
CA ARG A 72 -3.16 2.22 18.54
C ARG A 72 -2.75 1.08 17.60
N VAL A 73 -2.40 1.43 16.37
CA VAL A 73 -1.99 0.51 15.31
C VAL A 73 -0.60 0.88 14.84
N TRP A 74 0.18 -0.12 14.42
CA TRP A 74 1.52 0.08 13.89
C TRP A 74 1.58 -0.24 12.40
N TYR A 75 2.22 0.66 11.65
CA TYR A 75 2.55 0.46 10.25
C TYR A 75 4.05 0.35 10.11
N GLU A 76 4.51 -0.69 9.42
CA GLU A 76 5.93 -0.93 9.18
C GLU A 76 6.22 -0.92 7.69
N LYS A 77 7.37 -0.34 7.33
CA LYS A 77 7.97 -0.57 6.01
C LYS A 77 9.49 -0.66 6.13
N VAL A 78 10.06 -1.66 5.46
CA VAL A 78 11.50 -1.73 5.18
C VAL A 78 11.73 -1.16 3.78
N GLN A 79 12.74 -0.30 3.66
CA GLN A 79 13.16 0.31 2.40
C GLN A 79 14.67 0.20 2.25
N GLU A 80 15.07 -0.05 1.01
CA GLU A 80 16.48 -0.14 0.62
C GLU A 80 16.82 0.99 -0.35
N PHE A 81 18.07 1.44 -0.29
CA PHE A 81 18.61 2.44 -1.19
C PHE A 81 20.11 2.22 -1.43
N SER A 82 20.50 2.10 -2.69
CA SER A 82 21.91 1.90 -3.07
C SER A 82 22.71 3.19 -2.89
N CYS A 83 23.86 3.09 -2.21
CA CYS A 83 24.84 4.17 -2.11
C CYS A 83 25.48 4.44 -3.47
N ARG A 84 25.54 3.44 -4.36
CA ARG A 84 26.03 3.60 -5.73
C ARG A 84 24.87 3.83 -6.68
N GLN A 85 24.84 4.98 -7.32
CA GLN A 85 23.87 5.31 -8.36
C GLN A 85 24.56 5.39 -9.73
N VAL A 86 23.91 4.83 -10.74
CA VAL A 86 24.28 5.06 -12.13
C VAL A 86 23.27 6.05 -12.70
N ARG A 87 23.74 7.22 -13.12
CA ARG A 87 22.93 8.23 -13.80
C ARG A 87 23.23 8.22 -15.29
N GLU A 88 22.18 8.29 -16.08
CA GLU A 88 22.28 8.45 -17.52
C GLU A 88 22.23 9.94 -17.84
N LEU A 89 23.31 10.48 -18.42
CA LEU A 89 23.35 11.86 -18.89
C LEU A 89 23.36 11.86 -20.42
N PRO A 90 22.33 12.45 -21.07
CA PRO A 90 22.36 12.65 -22.51
C PRO A 90 23.53 13.53 -22.92
N THR A 91 24.31 13.11 -23.91
CA THR A 91 25.42 13.93 -24.44
C THR A 91 24.92 15.03 -25.39
N GLY A 92 23.66 14.94 -25.80
CA GLY A 92 23.06 15.77 -26.84
C GLY A 92 23.27 15.23 -28.26
N GLN A 93 24.17 14.25 -28.45
CA GLN A 93 24.33 13.60 -29.75
C GLN A 93 23.14 12.69 -30.04
N LYS A 94 22.61 12.79 -31.25
CA LYS A 94 21.49 11.98 -31.73
C LYS A 94 21.74 11.50 -33.14
N MET A 95 21.27 10.30 -33.42
CA MET A 95 21.27 9.73 -34.76
C MET A 95 19.93 9.03 -35.01
N THR A 96 19.32 9.29 -36.16
CA THR A 96 18.01 8.71 -36.51
C THR A 96 18.14 7.80 -37.72
N ALA A 97 17.63 6.57 -37.57
CA ALA A 97 17.41 5.65 -38.66
C ALA A 97 15.94 5.72 -39.11
N VAL A 98 15.73 5.66 -40.43
CA VAL A 98 14.41 5.62 -41.06
C VAL A 98 14.24 4.23 -41.67
N LEU A 99 13.29 3.47 -41.17
CA LEU A 99 12.99 2.11 -41.59
C LEU A 99 11.62 2.08 -42.26
N LEU A 100 11.51 1.30 -43.34
CA LEU A 100 10.26 0.97 -44.00
C LEU A 100 9.93 -0.49 -43.71
N HIS A 101 8.81 -0.71 -43.04
CA HIS A 101 8.26 -2.03 -42.82
C HIS A 101 7.22 -2.33 -43.91
N THR A 102 7.34 -3.52 -44.48
CA THR A 102 6.35 -4.17 -45.34
C THR A 102 5.87 -5.43 -44.61
N PRO A 103 4.81 -6.11 -45.07
CA PRO A 103 4.30 -7.30 -44.37
C PRO A 103 5.35 -8.41 -44.22
N ASP A 104 6.29 -8.50 -45.16
CA ASP A 104 7.25 -9.59 -45.22
C ASP A 104 8.66 -9.21 -44.74
N ARG A 105 9.02 -7.90 -44.79
CA ARG A 105 10.40 -7.42 -44.60
C ARG A 105 10.48 -5.99 -44.08
N SER A 106 11.63 -5.68 -43.46
CA SER A 106 12.00 -4.34 -43.02
C SER A 106 13.23 -3.85 -43.79
N PHE A 107 13.20 -2.61 -44.28
CA PHE A 107 14.27 -2.00 -45.05
C PHE A 107 14.75 -0.72 -44.39
N ILE A 108 16.05 -0.55 -44.21
CA ILE A 108 16.62 0.73 -43.73
C ILE A 108 16.74 1.66 -44.94
N LEU A 109 15.96 2.74 -44.94
CA LEU A 109 15.98 3.76 -45.99
C LEU A 109 17.11 4.78 -45.77
N LYS A 110 17.37 5.14 -44.51
CA LYS A 110 18.39 6.14 -44.14
C LYS A 110 18.88 5.90 -42.71
N GLY A 111 20.11 6.33 -42.44
CA GLY A 111 20.70 6.28 -41.11
C GLY A 111 21.45 4.98 -40.85
N PRO A 112 21.90 4.77 -39.61
CA PRO A 112 22.78 3.66 -39.29
C PRO A 112 22.01 2.33 -39.26
N SER A 113 22.65 1.27 -39.74
CA SER A 113 22.07 -0.09 -39.72
C SER A 113 22.16 -0.78 -38.36
N ARG A 114 22.96 -0.24 -37.45
CA ARG A 114 23.12 -0.68 -36.07
C ARG A 114 23.22 0.55 -35.15
N PRO A 115 22.93 0.42 -33.85
CA PRO A 115 23.08 1.52 -32.91
C PRO A 115 24.52 2.09 -32.95
N PRO A 116 24.69 3.41 -33.16
CA PRO A 116 26.00 4.01 -33.41
C PRO A 116 26.79 4.33 -32.13
N TYR A 117 26.16 4.24 -30.96
CA TYR A 117 26.75 4.61 -29.68
C TYR A 117 26.91 3.40 -28.76
N LYS A 118 27.91 3.44 -27.88
CA LYS A 118 28.14 2.38 -26.88
C LYS A 118 26.99 2.28 -25.87
N ASN A 119 26.55 3.43 -25.35
CA ASN A 119 25.35 3.55 -24.53
C ASN A 119 24.40 4.55 -25.19
N TYR A 120 23.13 4.21 -25.28
CA TYR A 120 22.12 5.06 -25.91
C TYR A 120 20.75 4.81 -25.31
N GLN A 121 19.92 5.85 -25.36
CA GLN A 121 18.48 5.72 -25.25
C GLN A 121 17.88 5.60 -26.65
N GLN A 122 16.91 4.72 -26.82
CA GLN A 122 16.25 4.48 -28.10
C GLN A 122 14.78 4.88 -28.02
N GLU A 123 14.36 5.75 -28.92
CA GLU A 123 12.96 6.12 -29.13
C GLU A 123 12.51 5.64 -30.51
N ARG A 124 11.29 5.09 -30.60
CA ARG A 124 10.70 4.59 -31.83
C ARG A 124 9.38 5.29 -32.09
N GLN A 125 9.22 5.78 -33.31
CA GLN A 125 7.99 6.41 -33.77
C GLN A 125 7.54 5.74 -35.06
N ILE A 126 6.32 5.19 -35.05
CA ILE A 126 5.75 4.47 -36.17
C ILE A 126 4.68 5.33 -36.83
N PHE A 127 4.77 5.47 -38.15
CA PHE A 127 3.86 6.23 -38.98
C PHE A 127 3.27 5.27 -40.01
N ALA A 128 1.97 4.98 -39.88
CA ALA A 128 1.23 4.32 -40.95
C ALA A 128 1.08 5.28 -42.14
N LEU A 129 1.27 4.79 -43.36
CA LEU A 129 1.00 5.62 -44.54
C LEU A 129 -0.51 5.88 -44.67
N PRO A 130 -0.91 7.10 -45.07
CA PRO A 130 -2.32 7.43 -45.24
C PRO A 130 -2.96 6.54 -46.31
N SER A 131 -4.14 6.00 -46.00
CA SER A 131 -4.94 5.26 -46.98
C SER A 131 -5.42 6.20 -48.08
N TRP A 132 -5.45 5.73 -49.33
CA TRP A 132 -5.98 6.50 -50.46
C TRP A 132 -7.12 5.75 -51.15
N ARG A 133 -8.30 6.40 -51.22
CA ARG A 133 -9.55 5.81 -51.70
C ARG A 133 -9.82 4.46 -51.01
N ASN A 134 -9.90 3.37 -51.76
CA ASN A 134 -10.15 2.01 -51.26
C ASN A 134 -8.85 1.20 -51.08
N PHE A 135 -7.68 1.85 -51.09
CA PHE A 135 -6.37 1.22 -50.97
C PHE A 135 -5.69 1.63 -49.66
N THR A 136 -5.44 0.65 -48.81
CA THR A 136 -4.60 0.80 -47.61
C THR A 136 -3.19 0.37 -47.97
N PHE A 137 -2.23 1.27 -47.82
CA PHE A 137 -0.83 0.92 -48.01
C PHE A 137 -0.40 -0.03 -46.88
N PRO A 138 0.03 -1.26 -47.17
CA PRO A 138 0.42 -2.23 -46.15
C PRO A 138 1.85 -2.00 -45.68
N VAL A 139 2.27 -0.74 -45.57
CA VAL A 139 3.64 -0.37 -45.20
C VAL A 139 3.62 0.70 -44.12
N GLU A 140 4.60 0.61 -43.23
CA GLU A 140 4.76 1.50 -42.08
C GLU A 140 6.16 2.09 -42.11
N LEU A 141 6.26 3.37 -41.77
CA LEU A 141 7.53 4.06 -41.62
C LEU A 141 7.88 4.12 -40.13
N GLU A 142 9.02 3.56 -39.74
CA GLU A 142 9.55 3.67 -38.38
C GLU A 142 10.73 4.64 -38.36
N LEU A 143 10.68 5.66 -37.50
CA LEU A 143 11.85 6.44 -37.12
C LEU A 143 12.40 5.91 -35.80
N VAL A 144 13.65 5.44 -35.83
CA VAL A 144 14.38 5.00 -34.64
C VAL A 144 15.44 6.03 -34.32
N THR A 145 15.24 6.79 -33.24
CA THR A 145 16.19 7.80 -32.77
C THR A 145 17.03 7.23 -31.63
N TYR A 146 18.34 7.19 -31.85
CA TYR A 146 19.35 6.86 -30.85
C TYR A 146 19.89 8.16 -30.27
N THR A 147 19.68 8.38 -28.97
CA THR A 147 20.32 9.49 -28.23
C THR A 147 21.48 8.92 -27.44
N GLU A 148 22.69 9.42 -27.67
CA GLU A 148 23.87 8.98 -26.92
C GLU A 148 23.75 9.42 -25.45
N ILE A 149 24.07 8.49 -24.56
CA ILE A 149 24.12 8.76 -23.12
C ILE A 149 25.51 8.40 -22.58
N GLN A 150 25.94 9.15 -21.57
CA GLN A 150 27.07 8.81 -20.72
C GLN A 150 26.57 8.28 -19.38
N LEU A 151 27.17 7.19 -18.92
CA LEU A 151 26.88 6.61 -17.61
C LEU A 151 27.80 7.27 -16.59
N TRP A 152 27.23 8.08 -15.71
CA TRP A 152 27.97 8.70 -14.61
C TRP A 152 27.66 7.98 -13.31
N GLN A 153 28.71 7.56 -12.61
CA GLN A 153 28.58 6.86 -11.33
C GLN A 153 28.69 7.86 -10.20
N GLN A 154 27.63 7.97 -9.42
CA GLN A 154 27.59 8.77 -8.21
C GLN A 154 27.66 7.85 -6.99
N GLN A 155 28.60 8.10 -6.11
CA GLN A 155 28.65 7.46 -4.80
C GLN A 155 28.08 8.42 -3.75
N LEU A 156 27.02 8.01 -3.08
CA LEU A 156 26.43 8.71 -1.95
C LEU A 156 27.04 8.19 -0.65
N GLY A 157 27.07 9.07 0.35
CA GLY A 157 27.43 8.66 1.71
C GLY A 157 26.37 7.73 2.29
N TYR A 158 26.80 6.76 3.11
CA TYR A 158 25.89 5.82 3.77
C TYR A 158 24.76 6.53 4.55
N GLU A 159 25.09 7.56 5.32
CA GLU A 159 24.08 8.32 6.09
C GLU A 159 23.07 9.04 5.19
N GLU A 160 23.51 9.51 4.03
CA GLU A 160 22.64 10.16 3.05
C GLU A 160 21.70 9.13 2.42
N ALA A 161 22.21 7.96 2.05
CA ALA A 161 21.41 6.84 1.56
C ALA A 161 20.37 6.38 2.59
N VAL A 162 20.73 6.30 3.88
CA VAL A 162 19.80 5.99 4.98
C VAL A 162 18.69 7.05 5.07
N LYS A 163 19.03 8.34 5.00
CA LYS A 163 18.02 9.43 5.04
C LYS A 163 17.06 9.35 3.86
N ILE A 164 17.57 9.08 2.66
CA ILE A 164 16.74 8.94 1.45
C ILE A 164 15.81 7.72 1.59
N ALA A 165 16.34 6.56 1.98
CA ALA A 165 15.55 5.34 2.20
C ALA A 165 14.45 5.57 3.25
N ALA A 166 14.78 6.22 4.37
CA ALA A 166 13.83 6.53 5.43
C ALA A 166 12.71 7.47 4.95
N ASN A 167 13.04 8.51 4.18
CA ASN A 167 12.06 9.44 3.64
C ASN A 167 11.14 8.78 2.62
N GLN A 168 11.67 7.92 1.75
CA GLN A 168 10.88 7.13 0.79
C GLN A 168 9.91 6.20 1.52
N ALA A 169 10.40 5.45 2.52
CA ALA A 169 9.56 4.59 3.35
C ALA A 169 8.45 5.37 4.04
N LEU A 170 8.77 6.53 4.63
CA LEU A 170 7.83 7.39 5.32
C LEU A 170 6.75 7.94 4.39
N LEU A 171 7.14 8.38 3.20
CA LEU A 171 6.20 8.92 2.20
C LEU A 171 5.21 7.84 1.77
N GLU A 172 5.69 6.63 1.49
CA GLU A 172 4.83 5.51 1.11
C GLU A 172 3.94 5.02 2.26
N LEU A 173 4.44 5.00 3.49
CA LEU A 173 3.63 4.66 4.66
C LEU A 173 2.51 5.67 4.86
N LYS A 174 2.82 6.97 4.80
CA LYS A 174 1.83 8.05 4.91
C LYS A 174 0.76 7.97 3.82
N ALA A 175 1.13 7.59 2.59
CA ALA A 175 0.18 7.40 1.50
C ALA A 175 -0.81 6.24 1.73
N ARG A 176 -0.48 5.28 2.60
CA ARG A 176 -1.36 4.16 2.98
C ARG A 176 -2.24 4.45 4.19
N LEU A 177 -1.96 5.52 4.94
CA LEU A 177 -2.75 5.86 6.12
C LEU A 177 -4.15 6.35 5.69
N PRO A 178 -5.20 6.01 6.45
CA PRO A 178 -6.51 6.59 6.21
C PRO A 178 -6.48 8.12 6.37
N ALA A 179 -7.40 8.82 5.71
CA ALA A 179 -7.51 10.26 5.83
C ALA A 179 -7.90 10.68 7.27
N GLY A 180 -7.28 11.75 7.77
CA GLY A 180 -7.63 12.34 9.06
C GLY A 180 -7.08 11.62 10.30
N VAL A 181 -6.18 10.65 10.12
CA VAL A 181 -5.60 9.90 11.24
C VAL A 181 -4.37 10.61 11.81
N SER A 182 -4.27 10.65 13.13
CA SER A 182 -3.15 11.26 13.87
C SER A 182 -2.02 10.26 14.12
N ILE A 183 -0.80 10.61 13.71
CA ILE A 183 0.41 9.84 14.01
C ILE A 183 0.85 10.17 15.44
N SER A 184 0.85 9.16 16.32
CA SER A 184 1.27 9.30 17.72
C SER A 184 2.77 9.04 17.92
N GLY A 185 3.42 8.32 17.00
CA GLY A 185 4.83 7.99 17.11
C GLY A 185 5.47 7.59 15.79
N GLN A 186 6.80 7.76 15.72
CA GLN A 186 7.60 7.33 14.58
C GLN A 186 8.94 6.78 15.08
N LYS A 187 9.38 5.67 14.49
CA LYS A 187 10.71 5.11 14.76
C LYS A 187 11.39 4.71 13.46
N ILE A 188 12.61 5.19 13.27
CA ILE A 188 13.47 4.82 12.14
C ILE A 188 14.62 3.99 12.71
N THR A 189 14.90 2.85 12.11
CA THR A 189 15.97 1.95 12.54
C THR A 189 16.76 1.49 11.32
N PRO A 190 18.01 1.94 11.16
CA PRO A 190 18.93 1.37 10.18
C PRO A 190 19.12 -0.13 10.48
N LEU A 191 18.99 -0.95 9.44
CA LEU A 191 19.22 -2.40 9.51
C LEU A 191 20.57 -2.80 8.92
N SER A 192 21.19 -1.92 8.13
CA SER A 192 22.53 -2.10 7.56
C SER A 192 23.61 -1.50 8.45
N GLU A 193 24.84 -1.99 8.28
CA GLU A 193 26.02 -1.45 8.94
C GLU A 193 26.53 -0.17 8.24
N PRO A 194 27.17 0.75 8.97
CA PRO A 194 27.84 1.90 8.37
C PRO A 194 28.84 1.49 7.29
N GLY A 195 28.73 2.10 6.10
CA GLY A 195 29.62 1.80 4.97
C GLY A 195 29.13 0.69 4.03
N ALA A 196 27.98 0.06 4.32
CA ALA A 196 27.35 -0.86 3.38
C ALA A 196 27.04 -0.19 2.04
N GLU A 197 27.17 -0.94 0.94
CA GLU A 197 26.85 -0.44 -0.41
C GLU A 197 25.37 -0.15 -0.60
N THR A 198 24.51 -0.78 0.19
CA THR A 198 23.07 -0.55 0.21
C THR A 198 22.63 -0.24 1.62
N ALA A 199 22.05 0.94 1.81
CA ALA A 199 21.41 1.32 3.05
C ALA A 199 20.04 0.64 3.15
N ARG A 200 19.79 -0.05 4.26
CA ARG A 200 18.50 -0.67 4.59
C ARG A 200 17.95 -0.04 5.84
N VAL A 201 16.70 0.38 5.79
CA VAL A 201 16.05 1.10 6.90
C VAL A 201 14.67 0.54 7.14
N ARG A 202 14.33 0.32 8.40
CA ARG A 202 13.00 -0.01 8.85
C ARG A 202 12.35 1.23 9.47
N VAL A 203 11.16 1.58 8.99
CA VAL A 203 10.36 2.68 9.52
C VAL A 203 9.08 2.13 10.10
N TRP A 204 8.77 2.55 11.33
CA TRP A 204 7.52 2.27 12.02
C TRP A 204 6.78 3.58 12.26
N LEU A 205 5.47 3.56 12.01
CA LEU A 205 4.55 4.61 12.42
C LEU A 205 3.56 4.01 13.42
N GLU A 206 3.39 4.70 14.53
CA GLU A 206 2.33 4.44 15.49
C GLU A 206 1.22 5.46 15.24
N VAL A 207 0.00 4.96 15.13
CA VAL A 207 -1.15 5.75 14.68
C VAL A 207 -2.37 5.37 15.50
N GLU A 208 -3.18 6.36 15.87
CA GLU A 208 -4.46 6.13 16.56
C GLU A 208 -5.59 6.23 15.54
N GLU A 209 -6.23 5.09 15.23
CA GLU A 209 -7.30 5.00 14.22
C GLU A 209 -8.51 4.21 14.71
N ASP A 210 -9.66 4.46 14.07
CA ASP A 210 -10.87 3.65 14.26
C ASP A 210 -10.64 2.28 13.61
N ILE A 211 -10.83 1.21 14.39
CA ILE A 211 -10.64 -0.18 13.94
C ILE A 211 -11.94 -0.96 13.90
N ASP A 212 -13.10 -0.31 14.01
CA ASP A 212 -14.38 -1.02 13.98
C ASP A 212 -14.77 -1.43 12.55
N LYS A 213 -15.24 -2.68 12.44
CA LYS A 213 -15.86 -3.21 11.22
C LYS A 213 -17.16 -3.91 11.58
N VAL A 214 -18.25 -3.42 11.00
CA VAL A 214 -19.57 -4.03 11.18
C VAL A 214 -19.68 -5.27 10.30
N VAL A 215 -19.98 -6.42 10.91
CA VAL A 215 -20.24 -7.68 10.21
C VAL A 215 -21.68 -8.10 10.52
N PRO A 216 -22.52 -8.33 9.50
CA PRO A 216 -23.86 -8.86 9.70
C PRO A 216 -23.81 -10.30 10.21
N LEU A 217 -24.77 -10.66 11.07
CA LEU A 217 -24.98 -12.06 11.44
C LEU A 217 -25.62 -12.76 10.25
N ASN A 218 -24.83 -13.48 9.46
CA ASN A 218 -25.39 -14.37 8.45
C ASN A 218 -25.98 -15.58 9.16
N GLY A 219 -27.31 -15.60 9.31
CA GLY A 219 -28.04 -16.80 9.65
C GLY A 219 -27.98 -17.75 8.45
N THR A 220 -27.04 -18.68 8.46
CA THR A 220 -27.19 -19.92 7.69
C THR A 220 -27.88 -20.89 8.63
N GLY A 221 -29.20 -20.95 8.49
CA GLY A 221 -30.01 -22.08 8.96
C GLY A 221 -29.99 -23.20 7.94
#